data_AF-A0A3D3DCQ4-F1
#
_entry.id   AF-A0A3D3DCQ4-F1
#
_cell.length_a   1.000
_cell.length_b   1.000
_cell.length_c   1.000
_cell.angle_alpha   90.00
_cell.angle_beta   90.00
_cell.angle_gamma   90.00
#
_symmetry.space_group_name_H-M   'P 1'
#
loop_
_entity.id
_entity.type
_entity.pdbx_description
1 polymer ?
#
loop_
_entity_poly.entity_id
_entity_poly.type
_entity_poly.pdbx_seq_one_letter_code
_entity_poly.pdbx_strand_id
1 'polypeptide(L)'
;MKIKSVHILLAIIIIIGGGILLASELDLYNTDRVKSPRKTAEGFYDIYDIRGSHTLEEIEKYYQLLASSVIEAFGLRPDTVPTLFQLKDMKEIFKPVELEGEEYVVETDTVKVFTSLYLKIPYVSDETFYLPEKTVNYLIENDKLIGEEKEYWQGHTFKLEYLDSEYLAASEFSKIVIEEAEGFKVTGKTTIKELLDGGITEEKFEEVTGFKVPEDKSVLVRDFVIDKGLEFREIKDKFAE
;
A
#
# COMPACT_ATOMS: atom_id res chain seq x y z
N MET A 1 75.10 3.03 -9.81
CA MET A 1 74.77 1.60 -10.07
C MET A 1 73.72 1.57 -11.17
N LYS A 2 73.98 0.95 -12.34
CA LYS A 2 72.97 0.86 -13.40
C LYS A 2 71.97 -0.24 -13.04
N ILE A 3 70.73 0.13 -12.74
CA ILE A 3 69.67 -0.84 -12.47
C ILE A 3 69.36 -1.56 -13.78
N LYS A 4 69.49 -2.88 -13.78
CA LYS A 4 69.15 -3.71 -14.95
C LYS A 4 67.63 -3.81 -15.07
N SER A 5 67.09 -3.78 -16.28
CA SER A 5 65.64 -3.80 -16.55
C SER A 5 64.87 -4.93 -15.84
N VAL A 6 65.53 -6.06 -15.56
CA VAL A 6 64.95 -7.19 -14.79
C VAL A 6 64.56 -6.79 -13.36
N HIS A 7 65.33 -5.91 -12.70
CA HIS A 7 65.02 -5.47 -11.33
C HIS A 7 63.86 -4.47 -11.32
N ILE A 8 63.74 -3.68 -12.39
CA ILE A 8 62.61 -2.76 -12.59
C ILE A 8 61.33 -3.57 -12.81
N LEU A 9 61.38 -4.60 -13.66
CA LEU A 9 60.25 -5.51 -13.89
C LEU A 9 59.78 -6.17 -12.59
N LEU A 10 60.73 -6.70 -11.80
CA LEU A 10 60.42 -7.34 -10.52
C LEU A 10 59.77 -6.35 -9.52
N ALA A 11 60.30 -5.13 -9.44
CA ALA A 11 59.76 -4.09 -8.57
C ALA A 11 58.32 -3.71 -8.96
N ILE A 12 58.02 -3.61 -10.26
CA ILE A 12 56.67 -3.31 -10.75
C ILE A 12 55.69 -4.40 -10.33
N ILE A 13 56.06 -5.68 -10.49
CA ILE A 13 55.18 -6.80 -10.10
C ILE A 13 54.92 -6.78 -8.59
N ILE A 14 55.93 -6.48 -7.78
CA ILE A 14 55.80 -6.39 -6.32
C ILE A 14 54.92 -5.20 -5.92
N ILE A 15 55.08 -4.04 -6.57
CA ILE A 15 54.28 -2.85 -6.27
C ILE A 15 52.82 -3.06 -6.65
N ILE A 16 52.54 -3.61 -7.84
CA ILE A 16 51.17 -3.86 -8.29
C ILE A 16 50.53 -4.98 -7.46
N GLY A 17 51.19 -6.13 -7.34
CA GLY A 17 50.65 -7.27 -6.60
C GLY A 17 50.51 -6.99 -5.10
N GLY A 18 51.52 -6.34 -4.50
CA GLY A 18 51.48 -5.91 -3.10
C GLY A 18 50.45 -4.82 -2.85
N GLY A 19 50.28 -3.88 -3.77
CA GLY A 19 49.23 -2.86 -3.71
C GLY A 19 47.83 -3.46 -3.73
N ILE A 20 47.58 -4.44 -4.61
CA ILE A 20 46.28 -5.15 -4.68
C ILE A 20 46.01 -5.93 -3.39
N LEU A 21 47.00 -6.67 -2.88
CA LEU A 21 46.89 -7.43 -1.62
C LEU A 21 46.62 -6.53 -0.41
N LEU A 22 47.32 -5.41 -0.30
CA LEU A 22 47.09 -4.44 0.78
C LEU A 22 45.72 -3.76 0.66
N ALA A 23 45.32 -3.38 -0.55
CA ALA A 23 44.02 -2.77 -0.78
C ALA A 23 42.85 -3.76 -0.57
N SER A 24 43.05 -5.06 -0.80
CA SER A 24 42.05 -6.08 -0.43
C SER A 24 41.93 -6.28 1.08
N GLU A 25 43.04 -6.25 1.83
CA GLU A 25 43.01 -6.39 3.29
C GLU A 25 42.39 -5.17 3.97
N LEU A 26 42.61 -3.98 3.40
CA LEU A 26 42.05 -2.72 3.86
C LEU A 26 40.60 -2.47 3.37
N ASP A 27 40.00 -3.45 2.69
CA ASP A 27 38.64 -3.39 2.13
C ASP A 27 38.40 -2.14 1.26
N LEU A 28 39.45 -1.59 0.64
CA LEU A 28 39.40 -0.39 -0.20
C LEU A 28 38.67 -0.61 -1.54
N TYR A 29 38.30 -1.86 -1.82
CA TYR A 29 37.50 -2.28 -2.97
C TYR A 29 36.06 -2.63 -2.60
N ASN A 30 35.60 -2.31 -1.39
CA ASN A 30 34.22 -2.57 -1.01
C ASN A 30 33.27 -1.68 -1.80
N THR A 31 32.87 -2.18 -2.97
CA THR A 31 31.83 -1.60 -3.82
C THR A 31 30.49 -2.28 -3.55
N ASP A 32 30.26 -2.78 -2.32
CA ASP A 32 28.93 -3.17 -1.93
C ASP A 32 28.07 -1.92 -1.94
N ARG A 33 27.24 -1.81 -2.99
CA ARG A 33 26.17 -0.81 -3.04
C ARG A 33 25.35 -1.02 -1.79
N VAL A 34 25.50 -0.13 -0.80
CA VAL A 34 24.70 -0.16 0.42
C VAL A 34 23.24 -0.10 -0.01
N LYS A 35 22.56 -1.24 0.05
CA LYS A 35 21.16 -1.42 -0.41
C LYS A 35 20.16 -0.84 0.58
N SER A 36 20.61 -0.44 1.77
CA SER A 36 19.75 0.15 2.80
C SER A 36 19.79 1.69 2.72
N PRO A 37 18.64 2.36 2.87
CA PRO A 37 18.58 3.82 2.95
C PRO A 37 19.42 4.37 4.11
N ARG A 38 19.80 5.64 4.04
CA ARG A 38 20.44 6.35 5.15
C ARG A 38 19.44 6.53 6.30
N LYS A 39 19.95 6.57 7.52
CA LYS A 39 19.17 6.94 8.70
C LYS A 39 19.37 8.42 9.07
N THR A 40 18.31 9.06 9.54
CA THR A 40 18.32 10.39 10.15
C THR A 40 19.06 10.35 11.50
N ALA A 41 19.33 11.53 12.08
CA ALA A 41 19.94 11.65 13.40
C ALA A 41 19.12 10.97 14.51
N GLU A 42 17.81 10.81 14.28
CA GLU A 42 16.85 10.17 15.19
C GLU A 42 16.76 8.65 14.98
N GLY A 43 17.49 8.11 14.00
CA GLY A 43 17.57 6.67 13.73
C GLY A 43 16.50 6.11 12.80
N PHE A 44 15.57 6.95 12.33
CA PHE A 44 14.60 6.61 11.28
C PHE A 44 15.27 6.61 9.91
N TYR A 45 14.74 5.87 8.94
CA TYR A 45 15.24 5.96 7.57
C TYR A 45 14.77 7.25 6.90
N ASP A 46 15.66 7.86 6.14
CA ASP A 46 15.46 9.16 5.52
C ASP A 46 14.55 9.06 4.28
N ILE A 47 13.45 9.80 4.26
CA ILE A 47 12.47 9.82 3.15
C ILE A 47 13.12 10.26 1.83
N TYR A 48 14.14 11.12 1.87
CA TYR A 48 14.86 11.54 0.67
C TYR A 48 15.53 10.36 -0.05
N ASP A 49 15.84 9.28 0.67
CA ASP A 49 16.45 8.08 0.09
C ASP A 49 15.44 7.08 -0.49
N ILE A 50 14.13 7.36 -0.44
CA ILE A 50 13.14 6.60 -1.21
C ILE A 50 13.42 6.80 -2.70
N ARG A 51 13.61 5.71 -3.43
CA ARG A 51 13.98 5.72 -4.86
C ARG A 51 12.94 4.97 -5.67
N GLY A 52 12.79 5.36 -6.93
CA GLY A 52 11.87 4.69 -7.84
C GLY A 52 12.16 3.21 -8.06
N SER A 53 13.41 2.77 -7.86
CA SER A 53 13.76 1.35 -7.92
C SER A 53 13.35 0.53 -6.69
N HIS A 54 12.91 1.17 -5.61
CA HIS A 54 12.48 0.45 -4.42
C HIS A 54 11.15 -0.24 -4.66
N THR A 55 11.03 -1.46 -4.14
CA THR A 55 9.77 -2.20 -4.15
C THR A 55 8.90 -1.83 -2.95
N LEU A 56 7.59 -2.12 -3.01
CA LEU A 56 6.72 -1.90 -1.85
C LEU A 56 7.18 -2.69 -0.62
N GLU A 57 7.73 -3.91 -0.80
CA GLU A 57 8.33 -4.68 0.29
C GLU A 57 9.53 -3.95 0.92
N GLU A 58 10.40 -3.35 0.10
CA GLU A 58 11.55 -2.58 0.62
C GLU A 58 11.07 -1.33 1.37
N ILE A 59 10.01 -0.68 0.89
CA ILE A 59 9.40 0.46 1.59
C ILE A 59 8.86 0.03 2.95
N GLU A 60 8.12 -1.06 3.02
CA GLU A 60 7.60 -1.62 4.28
C GLU A 60 8.75 -1.99 5.23
N LYS A 61 9.76 -2.67 4.73
CA LYS A 61 10.92 -3.11 5.52
C LYS A 61 11.70 -1.95 6.13
N TYR A 62 11.99 -0.91 5.35
CA TYR A 62 12.84 0.20 5.82
C TYR A 62 12.03 1.28 6.52
N TYR A 63 10.89 1.69 5.97
CA TYR A 63 10.15 2.84 6.47
C TYR A 63 8.97 2.45 7.37
N GLN A 64 8.69 1.15 7.54
CA GLN A 64 7.55 0.65 8.33
C GLN A 64 6.19 1.14 7.78
N LEU A 65 6.15 1.46 6.48
CA LEU A 65 4.94 1.79 5.75
C LEU A 65 4.41 0.53 5.08
N LEU A 66 3.31 -0.03 5.59
CA LEU A 66 2.74 -1.27 5.07
C LEU A 66 2.47 -1.18 3.56
N ALA A 67 2.87 -2.20 2.80
CA ALA A 67 2.63 -2.24 1.37
C ALA A 67 1.13 -2.15 1.04
N SER A 68 0.27 -2.75 1.86
CA SER A 68 -1.18 -2.66 1.74
C SER A 68 -1.69 -1.22 1.84
N SER A 69 -1.10 -0.39 2.70
CA SER A 69 -1.48 1.01 2.83
C SER A 69 -1.20 1.80 1.57
N VAL A 70 -0.07 1.54 0.88
CA VAL A 70 0.23 2.18 -0.40
C VAL A 70 -0.71 1.68 -1.49
N ILE A 71 -0.96 0.36 -1.54
CA ILE A 71 -1.87 -0.25 -2.52
C ILE A 71 -3.27 0.36 -2.41
N GLU A 72 -3.79 0.47 -1.19
CA GLU A 72 -5.12 0.99 -0.95
C GLU A 72 -5.22 2.50 -1.21
N ALA A 73 -4.30 3.28 -0.62
CA ALA A 73 -4.30 4.74 -0.68
C ALA A 73 -4.19 5.26 -2.12
N PHE A 74 -3.39 4.59 -2.96
CA PHE A 74 -3.22 4.97 -4.37
C PHE A 74 -4.17 4.22 -5.32
N GLY A 75 -4.98 3.28 -4.80
CA GLY A 75 -5.86 2.47 -5.63
C GLY A 75 -5.11 1.57 -6.61
N LEU A 76 -3.97 1.01 -6.20
CA LEU A 76 -3.36 -0.07 -6.96
C LEU A 76 -4.25 -1.31 -6.92
N ARG A 77 -3.95 -2.28 -7.78
CA ARG A 77 -4.70 -3.53 -7.81
C ARG A 77 -4.51 -4.31 -6.50
N PRO A 78 -5.55 -4.95 -5.96
CA PRO A 78 -5.41 -5.77 -4.75
C PRO A 78 -4.43 -6.93 -4.87
N ASP A 79 -4.20 -7.41 -6.10
CA ASP A 79 -3.25 -8.49 -6.40
C ASP A 79 -1.83 -7.97 -6.76
N THR A 80 -1.57 -6.68 -6.57
CA THR A 80 -0.22 -6.13 -6.70
C THR A 80 0.75 -6.83 -5.75
N VAL A 81 1.80 -7.44 -6.31
CA VAL A 81 2.80 -8.19 -5.55
C VAL A 81 3.88 -7.23 -5.01
N PRO A 82 4.01 -7.04 -3.67
CA PRO A 82 4.89 -6.02 -3.09
C PRO A 82 6.38 -6.21 -3.41
N THR A 83 6.81 -7.44 -3.65
CA THR A 83 8.21 -7.77 -3.97
C THR A 83 8.60 -7.43 -5.41
N LEU A 84 7.62 -7.23 -6.30
CA LEU A 84 7.83 -6.99 -7.72
C LEU A 84 7.50 -5.57 -8.14
N PHE A 85 6.55 -4.93 -7.46
CA PHE A 85 6.09 -3.59 -7.80
C PHE A 85 7.10 -2.54 -7.36
N GLN A 86 7.68 -1.79 -8.33
CA GLN A 86 8.61 -0.69 -8.05
C GLN A 86 7.89 0.66 -8.08
N LEU A 87 8.30 1.59 -7.22
CA LEU A 87 7.66 2.91 -7.14
C LEU A 87 7.72 3.71 -8.46
N LYS A 88 8.76 3.51 -9.26
CA LYS A 88 8.89 4.16 -10.58
C LYS A 88 7.80 3.72 -11.56
N ASP A 89 7.16 2.58 -11.34
CA ASP A 89 6.19 2.00 -12.25
C ASP A 89 4.82 2.70 -12.09
N MET A 90 4.61 3.50 -11.03
CA MET A 90 3.36 4.24 -10.80
C MET A 90 3.00 5.18 -11.94
N LYS A 91 3.98 5.83 -12.57
CA LYS A 91 3.76 6.73 -13.71
C LYS A 91 3.25 6.01 -14.97
N GLU A 92 3.38 4.70 -15.03
CA GLU A 92 2.88 3.87 -16.14
C GLU A 92 1.42 3.44 -15.90
N ILE A 93 0.92 3.61 -14.68
CA ILE A 93 -0.42 3.17 -14.25
C ILE A 93 -1.43 4.29 -14.38
N PHE A 94 -1.03 5.52 -14.06
CA PHE A 94 -1.93 6.66 -13.96
C PHE A 94 -1.70 7.66 -15.09
N LYS A 95 -2.78 8.28 -15.56
CA LYS A 95 -2.69 9.38 -16.49
C LYS A 95 -2.10 10.61 -15.79
N PRO A 96 -1.22 11.37 -16.46
CA PRO A 96 -0.88 12.71 -16.03
C PRO A 96 -2.13 13.57 -15.91
N VAL A 97 -2.14 14.49 -14.93
CA VAL A 97 -3.24 15.42 -14.70
C VAL A 97 -2.71 16.83 -14.81
N GLU A 98 -3.41 17.69 -15.54
CA GLU A 98 -3.06 19.10 -15.64
C GLU A 98 -3.52 19.86 -14.39
N LEU A 99 -2.58 20.35 -13.58
CA LEU A 99 -2.81 21.11 -12.36
C LEU A 99 -2.06 22.44 -12.47
N GLU A 100 -2.77 23.54 -12.25
CA GLU A 100 -2.20 24.90 -12.34
C GLU A 100 -1.46 25.22 -13.66
N GLY A 101 -1.80 24.51 -14.75
CA GLY A 101 -1.17 24.67 -16.07
C GLY A 101 0.11 23.85 -16.25
N GLU A 102 0.45 22.97 -15.31
CA GLU A 102 1.54 22.01 -15.40
C GLU A 102 1.04 20.56 -15.38
N GLU A 103 1.73 19.65 -16.07
CA GLU A 103 1.40 18.23 -16.02
C GLU A 103 1.95 17.60 -14.75
N TYR A 104 1.06 17.18 -13.88
CA TYR A 104 1.38 16.46 -12.65
C TYR A 104 1.34 14.94 -12.90
N VAL A 105 2.42 14.25 -12.56
CA VAL A 105 2.55 12.79 -12.72
C VAL A 105 2.68 12.15 -11.35
N VAL A 106 1.91 11.08 -11.12
CA VAL A 106 2.05 10.30 -9.89
C VAL A 106 3.32 9.45 -9.96
N GLU A 107 4.29 9.80 -9.12
CA GLU A 107 5.60 9.17 -9.13
C GLU A 107 6.16 8.94 -7.73
N THR A 108 7.46 8.61 -7.66
CA THR A 108 8.15 8.29 -6.39
C THR A 108 8.05 9.43 -5.38
N ASP A 109 8.09 10.68 -5.83
CA ASP A 109 8.03 11.83 -4.92
C ASP A 109 6.62 12.01 -4.33
N THR A 110 5.56 11.66 -5.06
CA THR A 110 4.21 11.57 -4.51
C THR A 110 4.15 10.55 -3.35
N VAL A 111 4.86 9.43 -3.48
CA VAL A 111 4.96 8.41 -2.41
C VAL A 111 5.78 8.91 -1.23
N LYS A 112 6.84 9.69 -1.45
CA LYS A 112 7.60 10.34 -0.35
C LYS A 112 6.73 11.26 0.48
N VAL A 113 5.93 12.09 -0.18
CA VAL A 113 4.96 12.99 0.49
C VAL A 113 3.95 12.17 1.28
N PHE A 114 3.34 11.15 0.68
CA PHE A 114 2.44 10.25 1.39
C PHE A 114 3.10 9.61 2.62
N THR A 115 4.33 9.10 2.47
CA THR A 115 5.10 8.46 3.54
C THR A 115 5.37 9.43 4.69
N SER A 116 5.75 10.67 4.38
CA SER A 116 5.95 11.77 5.33
C SER A 116 4.70 12.02 6.18
N LEU A 117 3.54 12.17 5.53
CA LEU A 117 2.27 12.43 6.20
C LEU A 117 1.82 11.24 7.05
N TYR A 118 1.98 10.02 6.51
CA TYR A 118 1.55 8.79 7.16
C TYR A 118 2.37 8.48 8.42
N LEU A 119 3.70 8.66 8.35
CA LEU A 119 4.63 8.33 9.44
C LEU A 119 4.97 9.53 10.34
N LYS A 120 4.53 10.73 9.97
CA LYS A 120 4.90 11.99 10.64
C LYS A 120 6.41 12.24 10.68
N ILE A 121 7.10 11.86 9.61
CA ILE A 121 8.53 12.12 9.42
C ILE A 121 8.66 13.33 8.49
N PRO A 122 9.38 14.40 8.86
CA PRO A 122 9.50 15.59 8.03
C PRO A 122 10.06 15.31 6.64
N TYR A 123 9.38 15.82 5.62
CA TYR A 123 9.85 15.87 4.23
C TYR A 123 9.52 17.24 3.67
N VAL A 124 10.56 18.01 3.34
CA VAL A 124 10.42 19.34 2.76
C VAL A 124 10.80 19.26 1.29
N SER A 125 9.92 19.75 0.43
CA SER A 125 10.21 19.97 -0.97
C SER A 125 9.96 21.43 -1.32
N ASP A 126 10.71 21.92 -2.29
CA ASP A 126 10.56 23.28 -2.83
C ASP A 126 9.38 23.37 -3.82
N GLU A 127 8.83 22.22 -4.21
CA GLU A 127 7.70 22.09 -5.13
C GLU A 127 6.37 21.97 -4.38
N THR A 128 5.30 22.50 -4.96
CA THR A 128 3.94 22.29 -4.46
C THR A 128 3.47 20.91 -4.88
N PHE A 129 3.10 20.07 -3.91
CA PHE A 129 2.59 18.73 -4.17
C PHE A 129 1.08 18.67 -4.11
N TYR A 130 0.52 17.87 -5.00
CA TYR A 130 -0.87 17.43 -4.93
C TYR A 130 -0.92 15.94 -4.67
N LEU A 131 -1.94 15.49 -3.94
CA LEU A 131 -2.19 14.08 -3.70
C LEU A 131 -3.49 13.64 -4.37
N PRO A 132 -3.59 12.38 -4.80
CA PRO A 132 -4.87 11.84 -5.23
C PRO A 132 -5.93 12.01 -4.13
N GLU A 133 -7.16 12.33 -4.51
CA GLU A 133 -8.29 12.49 -3.58
C GLU A 133 -8.46 11.25 -2.69
N LYS A 134 -8.36 10.05 -3.31
CA LYS A 134 -8.37 8.77 -2.59
C LYS A 134 -7.26 8.65 -1.55
N THR A 135 -6.05 9.12 -1.87
CA THR A 135 -4.90 9.08 -0.96
C THR A 135 -5.10 9.99 0.24
N VAL A 136 -5.64 11.20 0.04
CA VAL A 136 -5.97 12.11 1.13
C VAL A 136 -7.09 11.56 2.01
N ASN A 137 -8.15 11.00 1.41
CA ASN A 137 -9.23 10.36 2.17
C ASN A 137 -8.71 9.19 3.01
N TYR A 138 -7.88 8.32 2.43
CA TYR A 138 -7.24 7.23 3.17
C TYR A 138 -6.43 7.73 4.38
N LEU A 139 -5.65 8.82 4.21
CA LEU A 139 -4.91 9.42 5.32
C LEU A 139 -5.82 9.99 6.42
N ILE A 140 -6.97 10.58 6.05
CA ILE A 140 -7.95 11.10 7.01
C ILE A 140 -8.63 9.96 7.76
N GLU A 141 -9.08 8.92 7.06
CA GLU A 141 -9.76 7.74 7.63
C GLU A 141 -8.87 6.95 8.58
N ASN A 142 -7.55 6.99 8.37
CA ASN A 142 -6.54 6.36 9.23
C ASN A 142 -5.95 7.31 10.29
N ASP A 143 -6.62 8.42 10.59
CA ASP A 143 -6.21 9.44 11.58
C ASP A 143 -4.78 9.99 11.36
N LYS A 144 -4.30 9.98 10.11
CA LYS A 144 -2.98 10.52 9.74
C LYS A 144 -3.03 12.00 9.41
N LEU A 145 -4.17 12.53 9.01
CA LEU A 145 -4.35 13.96 8.74
C LEU A 145 -5.42 14.54 9.67
N ILE A 146 -5.04 15.55 10.45
CA ILE A 146 -5.90 16.22 11.44
C ILE A 146 -5.75 17.74 11.38
N GLY A 147 -6.77 18.48 11.85
CA GLY A 147 -6.71 19.93 11.99
C GLY A 147 -6.42 20.67 10.68
N GLU A 148 -5.53 21.67 10.74
CA GLU A 148 -5.16 22.52 9.60
C GLU A 148 -4.48 21.74 8.46
N GLU A 149 -3.73 20.68 8.79
CA GLU A 149 -3.07 19.82 7.80
C GLU A 149 -4.09 19.11 6.91
N LYS A 150 -5.20 18.65 7.50
CA LYS A 150 -6.31 18.04 6.78
C LYS A 150 -6.94 19.04 5.81
N GLU A 151 -7.24 20.26 6.26
CA GLU A 151 -7.85 21.30 5.41
C GLU A 151 -6.94 21.66 4.23
N TYR A 152 -5.63 21.78 4.48
CA TYR A 152 -4.65 22.00 3.42
C TYR A 152 -4.69 20.89 2.37
N TRP A 153 -4.55 19.62 2.78
CA TRP A 153 -4.50 18.52 1.83
C TRP A 153 -5.81 18.28 1.10
N GLN A 154 -6.96 18.53 1.73
CA GLN A 154 -8.26 18.46 1.05
C GLN A 154 -8.39 19.49 -0.07
N GLY A 155 -7.74 20.66 0.06
CA GLY A 155 -7.65 21.68 -0.98
C GLY A 155 -6.64 21.37 -2.09
N HIS A 156 -5.69 20.47 -1.84
CA HIS A 156 -4.60 20.10 -2.77
C HIS A 156 -4.76 18.66 -3.26
N THR A 157 -5.96 18.36 -3.77
CA THR A 157 -6.30 17.05 -4.33
C THR A 157 -6.63 17.07 -5.81
N PHE A 158 -6.53 15.91 -6.45
CA PHE A 158 -7.03 15.68 -7.81
C PHE A 158 -7.62 14.27 -7.95
N LYS A 159 -8.43 14.07 -8.99
CA LYS A 159 -9.00 12.76 -9.30
C LYS A 159 -7.99 11.91 -10.06
N LEU A 160 -7.74 10.71 -9.55
CA LEU A 160 -6.82 9.77 -10.14
C LEU A 160 -7.49 8.98 -11.26
N GLU A 161 -6.91 9.00 -12.45
CA GLU A 161 -7.37 8.21 -13.59
C GLU A 161 -6.29 7.22 -14.03
N TYR A 162 -6.70 6.00 -14.37
CA TYR A 162 -5.80 4.98 -14.90
C TYR A 162 -5.50 5.21 -16.38
N LEU A 163 -4.26 4.94 -16.77
CA LEU A 163 -3.75 5.05 -18.13
C LEU A 163 -4.31 3.93 -19.02
N ASP A 164 -4.42 2.71 -18.47
CA ASP A 164 -5.01 1.54 -19.14
C ASP A 164 -6.32 1.10 -18.49
N SER A 165 -7.26 0.71 -19.34
CA SER A 165 -8.53 0.07 -18.97
C SER A 165 -8.37 -1.30 -18.28
N GLU A 166 -7.24 -1.99 -18.44
CA GLU A 166 -6.98 -3.24 -17.71
C GLU A 166 -6.91 -3.02 -16.19
N TYR A 167 -6.42 -1.85 -15.76
CA TYR A 167 -6.46 -1.46 -14.35
C TYR A 167 -7.86 -1.06 -13.88
N LEU A 168 -8.73 -0.57 -14.76
CA LEU A 168 -10.14 -0.32 -14.45
C LEU A 168 -10.87 -1.62 -14.16
N ALA A 169 -10.70 -2.64 -15.00
CA ALA A 169 -11.33 -3.95 -14.82
C ALA A 169 -10.90 -4.67 -13.53
N ALA A 170 -9.64 -4.50 -13.11
CA ALA A 170 -9.11 -5.06 -11.85
C ALA A 170 -9.42 -4.19 -10.61
N SER A 171 -9.51 -2.86 -10.75
CA SER A 171 -9.98 -1.96 -9.69
C SER A 171 -11.48 -2.13 -9.42
N GLU A 172 -12.27 -2.53 -10.42
CA GLU A 172 -13.68 -2.89 -10.25
C GLU A 172 -13.86 -4.16 -9.39
N PHE A 173 -12.90 -5.09 -9.39
CA PHE A 173 -12.90 -6.21 -8.44
C PHE A 173 -12.72 -5.76 -6.98
N SER A 174 -12.03 -4.63 -6.74
CA SER A 174 -11.89 -4.02 -5.41
C SER A 174 -13.11 -3.17 -5.04
N LYS A 175 -13.75 -2.53 -6.03
CA LYS A 175 -14.99 -1.77 -5.86
C LYS A 175 -16.19 -2.64 -5.42
N ILE A 176 -16.10 -3.95 -5.57
CA ILE A 176 -17.10 -4.89 -5.02
C ILE A 176 -17.03 -4.98 -3.48
N VAL A 177 -15.99 -4.46 -2.82
CA VAL A 177 -15.79 -4.63 -1.37
C VAL A 177 -16.10 -3.38 -0.53
N ILE A 178 -16.20 -2.17 -1.09
CA ILE A 178 -16.54 -0.98 -0.29
C ILE A 178 -17.52 -0.05 -1.03
N GLU A 179 -18.74 -0.04 -0.47
CA GLU A 179 -19.91 0.85 -0.66
C GLU A 179 -20.68 0.81 -1.99
N GLU A 180 -21.71 -0.05 -2.02
CA GLU A 180 -23.10 0.43 -2.02
C GLU A 180 -23.98 -0.59 -1.27
N ALA A 181 -24.86 -0.11 -0.40
CA ALA A 181 -25.86 -0.91 0.27
C ALA A 181 -26.88 -1.44 -0.76
N GLU A 182 -26.53 -2.52 -1.46
CA GLU A 182 -27.46 -3.34 -2.21
C GLU A 182 -27.48 -4.76 -1.63
N GLY A 183 -28.45 -4.99 -0.74
CA GLY A 183 -29.01 -6.27 -0.31
C GLY A 183 -28.02 -7.42 -0.11
N PHE A 184 -27.61 -7.65 1.15
CA PHE A 184 -26.99 -8.91 1.54
C PHE A 184 -27.90 -10.09 1.14
N LYS A 185 -27.52 -10.80 0.07
CA LYS A 185 -28.37 -11.83 -0.52
C LYS A 185 -28.29 -13.11 0.30
N VAL A 186 -29.16 -13.26 1.28
CA VAL A 186 -29.28 -14.50 2.07
C VAL A 186 -29.58 -15.67 1.13
N THR A 187 -28.70 -16.67 1.10
CA THR A 187 -28.90 -17.90 0.32
C THR A 187 -29.18 -19.07 1.25
N GLY A 188 -29.63 -20.20 0.71
CA GLY A 188 -29.91 -21.40 1.52
C GLY A 188 -28.68 -22.04 2.17
N LYS A 189 -27.48 -21.47 1.96
CA LYS A 189 -26.21 -21.90 2.56
C LYS A 189 -25.61 -20.85 3.51
N THR A 190 -26.29 -19.72 3.70
CA THR A 190 -25.81 -18.66 4.58
C THR A 190 -25.94 -19.11 6.04
N THR A 191 -24.84 -19.09 6.77
CA THR A 191 -24.79 -19.34 8.22
C THR A 191 -25.24 -18.10 8.99
N ILE A 192 -25.68 -18.28 10.23
CA ILE A 192 -26.05 -17.16 11.10
C ILE A 192 -24.85 -16.24 11.34
N LYS A 193 -23.65 -16.80 11.44
CA LYS A 193 -22.40 -16.04 11.49
C LYS A 193 -22.20 -15.16 10.25
N GLU A 194 -22.30 -15.71 9.05
CA GLU A 194 -22.17 -14.94 7.80
C GLU A 194 -23.24 -13.86 7.66
N LEU A 195 -24.43 -14.09 8.22
CA LEU A 195 -25.52 -13.12 8.22
C LEU A 195 -25.23 -11.93 9.16
N LEU A 196 -24.66 -12.19 10.34
CA LEU A 196 -24.23 -11.13 11.26
C LEU A 196 -22.99 -10.39 10.75
N ASP A 197 -22.01 -11.14 10.22
CA ASP A 197 -20.81 -10.58 9.59
C ASP A 197 -21.18 -9.76 8.33
N GLY A 198 -22.30 -10.10 7.68
CA GLY A 198 -22.90 -9.39 6.55
C GLY A 198 -23.68 -8.12 6.92
N GLY A 199 -23.63 -7.68 8.18
CA GLY A 199 -24.20 -6.41 8.63
C GLY A 199 -25.62 -6.49 9.20
N ILE A 200 -26.23 -7.67 9.28
CA ILE A 200 -27.53 -7.84 9.97
C ILE A 200 -27.27 -7.88 11.48
N THR A 201 -27.89 -6.98 12.24
CA THR A 201 -27.73 -6.95 13.70
C THR A 201 -28.53 -8.06 14.37
N GLU A 202 -28.13 -8.46 15.59
CA GLU A 202 -28.86 -9.46 16.39
C GLU A 202 -30.31 -9.01 16.66
N GLU A 203 -30.54 -7.70 16.83
CA GLU A 203 -31.86 -7.10 17.01
C GLU A 203 -32.75 -7.28 15.77
N LYS A 204 -32.20 -7.09 14.56
CA LYS A 204 -32.94 -7.30 13.31
C LYS A 204 -33.25 -8.77 13.08
N PHE A 205 -32.34 -9.66 13.47
CA PHE A 205 -32.57 -11.11 13.43
C PHE A 205 -33.73 -11.52 14.35
N GLU A 206 -33.78 -10.97 15.56
CA GLU A 206 -34.89 -11.21 16.50
C GLU A 206 -36.22 -10.63 15.99
N GLU A 207 -36.21 -9.45 15.37
CA GLU A 207 -37.40 -8.85 14.76
C GLU A 207 -37.96 -9.70 13.61
N VAL A 208 -37.08 -10.18 12.73
CA VAL A 208 -37.47 -10.91 11.51
C VAL A 208 -37.89 -12.34 11.83
N THR A 209 -37.17 -13.02 12.72
CA THR A 209 -37.43 -14.44 13.05
C THR A 209 -38.34 -14.61 14.25
N GLY A 210 -38.44 -13.62 15.15
CA GLY A 210 -39.15 -13.74 16.43
C GLY A 210 -38.39 -14.55 17.49
N PHE A 211 -37.14 -14.95 17.21
CA PHE A 211 -36.32 -15.78 18.09
C PHE A 211 -34.94 -15.17 18.31
N LYS A 212 -34.40 -15.38 19.52
CA LYS A 212 -33.03 -15.01 19.85
C LYS A 212 -32.02 -15.73 18.98
N VAL A 213 -30.92 -15.04 18.68
CA VAL A 213 -29.78 -15.64 17.98
C VAL A 213 -29.30 -16.87 18.77
N PRO A 214 -29.19 -18.05 18.15
CA PRO A 214 -28.71 -19.24 18.83
C PRO A 214 -27.25 -19.08 19.27
N GLU A 215 -26.87 -19.73 20.37
CA GLU A 215 -25.47 -19.75 20.85
C GLU A 215 -24.53 -20.36 19.80
N ASP A 216 -25.03 -21.32 19.02
CA ASP A 216 -24.32 -21.88 17.86
C ASP A 216 -24.59 -21.06 16.59
N LYS A 217 -23.68 -20.13 16.30
CA LYS A 217 -23.73 -19.25 15.13
C LYS A 217 -23.28 -19.95 13.82
N SER A 218 -22.84 -21.21 13.88
CA SER A 218 -22.44 -21.98 12.70
C SER A 218 -23.62 -22.68 12.00
N VAL A 219 -24.81 -22.62 12.57
CA VAL A 219 -26.03 -23.18 11.97
C VAL A 219 -26.46 -22.36 10.74
N LEU A 220 -27.02 -23.05 9.74
CA LEU A 220 -27.60 -22.42 8.56
C LEU A 220 -28.89 -21.66 8.92
N VAL A 221 -29.03 -20.43 8.44
CA VAL A 221 -30.24 -19.60 8.66
C VAL A 221 -31.48 -20.34 8.14
N ARG A 222 -31.35 -21.02 6.99
CA ARG A 222 -32.42 -21.83 6.41
C ARG A 222 -32.87 -22.95 7.36
N ASP A 223 -31.92 -23.71 7.90
CA ASP A 223 -32.23 -24.86 8.73
C ASP A 223 -32.81 -24.42 10.08
N PHE A 224 -32.30 -23.31 10.64
CA PHE A 224 -32.85 -22.71 11.86
C PHE A 224 -34.30 -22.23 11.67
N VAL A 225 -34.58 -21.54 10.58
CA VAL A 225 -35.92 -21.00 10.28
C VAL A 225 -36.91 -22.14 10.01
N ILE A 226 -36.50 -23.18 9.27
CA ILE A 226 -37.33 -24.37 9.02
C ILE A 226 -37.59 -25.15 10.32
N ASP A 227 -36.59 -25.30 11.20
CA ASP A 227 -36.73 -25.96 12.51
C ASP A 227 -37.75 -25.25 13.40
N LYS A 228 -37.84 -23.92 13.30
CA LYS A 228 -38.84 -23.11 14.03
C LYS A 228 -40.19 -22.99 13.30
N GLY A 229 -40.38 -23.70 12.20
CA GLY A 229 -41.64 -23.75 11.46
C GLY A 229 -41.94 -22.50 10.64
N LEU A 230 -40.91 -21.73 10.27
CA LEU A 230 -41.02 -20.54 9.45
C LEU A 230 -40.66 -20.84 7.99
N GLU A 231 -41.29 -20.11 7.06
CA GLU A 231 -41.00 -20.25 5.63
C GLU A 231 -39.74 -19.46 5.26
N PHE A 232 -38.68 -20.18 4.91
CA PHE A 232 -37.37 -19.59 4.59
C PHE A 232 -37.45 -18.54 3.47
N ARG A 233 -38.35 -18.71 2.51
CA ARG A 233 -38.49 -17.78 1.39
C ARG A 233 -38.98 -16.40 1.83
N GLU A 234 -39.94 -16.35 2.75
CA GLU A 234 -40.48 -15.10 3.29
C GLU A 234 -39.48 -14.40 4.20
N ILE A 235 -38.76 -15.18 5.01
CA ILE A 235 -37.75 -14.67 5.94
C ILE A 235 -36.52 -14.13 5.21
N LYS A 236 -36.10 -14.82 4.13
CA LYS A 236 -35.02 -14.37 3.28
C LYS A 236 -35.28 -12.98 2.70
N ASP A 237 -36.49 -12.72 2.23
CA ASP A 237 -36.83 -11.44 1.60
C ASP A 237 -36.83 -10.30 2.64
N LYS A 238 -37.23 -10.57 3.89
CA LYS A 238 -37.17 -9.62 5.02
C LYS A 238 -35.75 -9.29 5.52
N PHE A 239 -34.76 -10.14 5.23
CA PHE A 239 -33.36 -9.85 5.52
C PHE A 239 -32.68 -9.06 4.39
N ALA A 240 -33.29 -9.02 3.20
CA ALA A 240 -32.78 -8.29 2.05
C ALA A 240 -33.36 -6.85 1.94
N GLU A 241 -34.30 -6.51 2.81
CA GLU A 241 -34.95 -5.20 2.98
C GLU A 241 -34.30 -4.42 4.13
#